data_AF-A0A9X7QNM8-F1
#
_entry.id   AF-A0A9X7QNM8-F1
#
_cell.length_a   1.000
_cell.length_b   1.000
_cell.length_c   1.000
_cell.angle_alpha   90.00
_cell.angle_beta   90.00
_cell.angle_gamma   90.00
#
_symmetry.space_group_name_H-M   'P 1'
#
loop_
_entity.id
_entity.type
_entity.pdbx_description
1 polymer ?
#
loop_
_entity_poly.entity_id
_entity_poly.type
_entity_poly.pdbx_seq_one_letter_code
_entity_poly.pdbx_strand_id
1 'polypeptide(L)' 'ELQQILTLPQSTVSQHLHKMRSHKVLAHERKGTEVFYRVDDEKVKQTVYILIR' A
#
# COMPACT_ATOMS: atom_id res chain seq x y z
N GLU A 1 -11.41 -0.30 6.18
CA GLU A 1 -10.15 0.45 5.96
C GLU A 1 -8.92 -0.46 6.05
N LEU A 2 -7.78 -0.11 5.46
CA LEU A 2 -6.58 -0.98 5.37
C LEU A 2 -6.14 -1.57 6.73
N GLN A 3 -6.21 -0.80 7.80
CA GLN A 3 -5.86 -1.22 9.17
C GLN A 3 -6.72 -2.37 9.71
N GLN A 4 -7.99 -2.41 9.35
CA GLN A 4 -8.92 -3.46 9.79
C GLN A 4 -8.65 -4.77 9.03
N ILE A 5 -8.39 -4.67 7.72
CA ILE A 5 -8.08 -5.83 6.87
C ILE A 5 -6.78 -6.49 7.30
N LEU A 6 -5.76 -5.68 7.60
CA LEU A 6 -4.44 -6.16 8.00
C LEU A 6 -4.34 -6.48 9.49
N THR A 7 -5.35 -6.14 10.29
CA THR A 7 -5.33 -6.27 11.76
C THR A 7 -4.08 -5.62 12.40
N LEU A 8 -3.68 -4.44 11.88
CA LEU A 8 -2.51 -3.68 12.34
C LEU A 8 -2.92 -2.29 12.86
N PRO A 9 -2.16 -1.68 13.79
CA PRO A 9 -2.37 -0.30 14.21
C PRO A 9 -2.29 0.67 13.02
N GLN A 10 -3.11 1.73 13.05
CA GLN A 10 -3.14 2.76 12.00
C GLN A 10 -1.77 3.41 11.76
N SER A 11 -0.98 3.62 12.82
CA SER A 11 0.37 4.18 12.75
C SER A 11 1.33 3.26 12.00
N THR A 12 1.25 1.95 12.23
CA THR A 12 2.04 0.93 11.53
C THR A 12 1.69 0.88 10.05
N VAL A 13 0.40 0.86 9.71
CA VAL A 13 -0.07 0.91 8.30
C VAL A 13 0.42 2.18 7.62
N SER A 14 0.29 3.33 8.28
CA SER A 14 0.76 4.63 7.75
C SER A 14 2.26 4.63 7.47
N GLN A 15 3.07 4.07 8.38
CA GLN A 15 4.51 3.97 8.21
C GLN A 15 4.89 3.11 7.00
N HIS A 16 4.24 1.95 6.83
CA HIS A 16 4.47 1.09 5.67
C HIS A 16 4.07 1.77 4.35
N LEU A 17 2.89 2.38 4.30
CA LEU A 17 2.40 3.09 3.11
C LEU A 17 3.31 4.26 2.74
N HIS A 18 3.85 4.98 3.73
CA HIS A 18 4.82 6.06 3.51
C HIS A 18 6.11 5.52 2.86
N LYS A 19 6.66 4.43 3.40
CA LYS A 19 7.86 3.80 2.83
C LYS A 19 7.63 3.27 1.42
N MET A 20 6.50 2.61 1.17
CA MET A 20 6.19 2.09 -0.17
C MET A 20 6.01 3.23 -1.19
N ARG A 21 5.40 4.35 -0.79
CA ARG A 21 5.32 5.57 -1.63
C ARG A 21 6.69 6.18 -1.91
N SER A 22 7.57 6.27 -0.91
CA SER A 22 8.91 6.84 -1.11
C SER A 22 9.75 6.04 -2.12
N HIS A 23 9.47 4.73 -2.24
CA HIS A 23 10.09 3.84 -3.22
C HIS A 23 9.29 3.72 -4.53
N LYS A 24 8.27 4.57 -4.74
CA LYS A 24 7.41 4.59 -5.94
C LYS A 24 6.66 3.28 -6.23
N VAL A 25 6.46 2.44 -5.20
CA VAL A 25 5.67 1.20 -5.32
C VAL A 25 4.17 1.50 -5.39
N LEU A 26 3.73 2.56 -4.68
CA LEU A 26 2.33 2.94 -4.58
C LEU A 26 2.05 4.28 -5.25
N ALA A 27 0.99 4.32 -6.05
CA ALA A 27 0.23 5.54 -6.33
C ALA A 27 -0.76 5.81 -5.20
N HIS A 28 -1.17 7.07 -5.07
CA HIS A 28 -2.16 7.48 -4.07
C HIS A 28 -2.99 8.66 -4.57
N GLU A 29 -4.22 8.74 -4.09
CA GLU A 29 -5.16 9.83 -4.36
C GLU A 29 -5.81 10.25 -3.04
N ARG A 30 -5.91 11.56 -2.78
CA ARG A 30 -6.60 12.08 -1.59
C ARG A 30 -7.98 12.58 -1.97
N LYS A 31 -9.02 12.11 -1.26
CA LYS A 31 -10.40 12.60 -1.39
C LYS A 31 -10.90 13.01 -0.01
N GLY A 32 -10.92 14.31 0.25
CA GLY A 32 -11.22 14.85 1.57
C GLY A 32 -10.21 14.41 2.63
N THR A 33 -10.68 13.72 3.66
CA THR A 33 -9.87 13.17 4.76
C THR A 33 -9.28 11.82 4.44
N GLU A 34 -9.77 11.14 3.40
CA GLU A 34 -9.36 9.79 3.03
C GLU A 34 -8.23 9.80 2.00
N VAL A 35 -7.35 8.80 2.09
CA VAL A 35 -6.28 8.57 1.10
C VAL A 35 -6.41 7.15 0.56
N PHE A 36 -6.59 7.06 -0.75
CA PHE A 36 -6.67 5.82 -1.50
C PHE A 36 -5.29 5.46 -2.02
N TYR A 37 -4.95 4.18 -2.01
CA TYR A 37 -3.65 3.66 -2.44
C TYR A 37 -3.83 2.58 -3.50
N ARG A 38 -2.93 2.56 -4.47
CA ARG A 38 -2.89 1.54 -5.53
C ARG A 38 -1.45 1.13 -5.80
N VAL A 39 -1.21 -0.16 -6.01
CA VAL A 39 0.10 -0.65 -6.45
C VAL A 39 0.22 -0.44 -7.95
N ASP A 40 1.17 0.40 -8.36
CA ASP A 40 1.43 0.72 -9.78
C ASP A 40 2.77 0.12 -10.27
N ASP A 41 3.60 -0.41 -9.36
CA ASP A 41 4.85 -1.08 -9.72
C ASP A 41 4.60 -2.51 -10.24
N GLU A 42 4.83 -2.70 -11.54
CA GLU A 42 4.66 -3.98 -12.22
C GLU A 42 5.62 -5.08 -11.71
N LYS A 43 6.84 -4.73 -11.29
CA LYS A 43 7.78 -5.71 -10.73
C LYS A 43 7.26 -6.23 -9.39
N VAL A 44 6.67 -5.36 -8.57
CA VAL A 44 6.05 -5.77 -7.30
C VAL A 44 4.85 -6.67 -7.56
N LYS A 45 3.97 -6.32 -8.51
CA LYS A 45 2.83 -7.18 -8.89
C LYS A 45 3.30 -8.56 -9.35
N GLN A 46 4.32 -8.62 -10.22
CA GLN A 46 4.87 -9.87 -10.71
C GLN A 46 5.53 -10.69 -9.59
N THR A 47 6.25 -10.04 -8.68
CA THR A 47 6.86 -10.70 -7.52
C THR A 47 5.80 -11.35 -6.63
N VAL A 48 4.73 -10.61 -6.29
CA VAL A 48 3.62 -11.14 -5.50
C VAL A 48 2.92 -12.29 -6.22
N TYR A 49 2.69 -12.17 -7.53
CA TYR A 49 2.10 -13.25 -8.34
C TYR A 49 2.94 -14.54 -8.29
N ILE A 50 4.26 -14.43 -8.33
CA ILE A 50 5.16 -15.59 -8.24
C ILE A 50 5.15 -16.21 -6.83
N LEU A 51 5.10 -15.39 -5.77
CA LEU A 51 5.17 -15.86 -4.38
C LEU A 51 3.87 -16.49 -3.85
N ILE A 52 2.72 -16.10 -4.40
CA ILE A 52 1.39 -16.59 -3.97
C ILE A 52 0.92 -17.78 -4.83
N ARG A 53 1.66 -18.11 -5.90
CA ARG A 53 1.45 -19.33 -6.67
C ARG A 53 2.08 -20.55 -6.00
#